data_AF-A0A9E3NUU3-F1
#
_entry.id   AF-A0A9E3NUU3-F1
#
_cell.length_a   1.000
_cell.length_b   1.000
_cell.length_c   1.000
_cell.angle_alpha   90.00
_cell.angle_beta   90.00
_cell.angle_gamma   90.00
#
_symmetry.space_group_name_H-M   'P 1'
#
loop_
_entity.id
_entity.type
_entity.pdbx_description
1 polymer ?
#
loop_
_entity_poly.entity_id
_entity_poly.type
_entity_poly.pdbx_seq_one_letter_code
_entity_poly.pdbx_strand_id
1 'polypeptide(L)'
;MKLGCLAVVAVAAATFACGGAPKSPVEAAQAEPAAPIEKIASREDMKTAAEKWAEEKSKTETASVKGKSGGDPLDVGAELDAASVPKVEHTPKKELRGQSRAAFDAAMGVVKQAKTVDDAAAKLVARLGKPTWIEDGRKRVWVAKDRGQCHRLVLDSDGSVEVETAGAEEWRMLSALAQQSPCTGEIKRGVPGSK
;
A
#
# COMPACT_ATOMS: atom_id res chain seq x y z
N MET A 1 -10.55 2.68 -50.97
CA MET A 1 -11.96 3.16 -50.94
C MET A 1 -12.89 1.99 -50.75
N LYS A 2 -13.51 1.87 -49.57
CA LYS A 2 -14.75 1.11 -49.34
C LYS A 2 -15.34 1.63 -48.03
N LEU A 3 -16.44 2.37 -48.17
CA LEU A 3 -17.26 2.96 -47.11
C LEU A 3 -18.17 1.90 -46.47
N GLY A 4 -18.55 2.12 -45.21
CA GLY A 4 -19.71 1.52 -44.54
C GLY A 4 -19.74 1.98 -43.08
N CYS A 5 -20.31 3.16 -42.79
CA CYS A 5 -21.66 3.38 -42.22
C CYS A 5 -21.93 2.57 -40.95
N LEU A 6 -21.79 3.18 -39.76
CA LEU A 6 -22.83 3.90 -38.97
C LEU A 6 -23.83 2.96 -38.29
N ALA A 7 -23.75 2.88 -36.95
CA ALA A 7 -24.91 2.72 -36.08
C ALA A 7 -24.56 3.27 -34.68
N VAL A 8 -24.99 4.50 -34.43
CA VAL A 8 -25.04 5.13 -33.10
C VAL A 8 -26.36 4.70 -32.47
N VAL A 9 -26.33 4.08 -31.28
CA VAL A 9 -27.52 3.86 -30.46
C VAL A 9 -27.38 4.71 -29.21
N ALA A 10 -28.13 5.82 -29.19
CA ALA A 10 -28.38 6.62 -28.01
C ALA A 10 -29.62 6.06 -27.29
N VAL A 11 -29.53 5.85 -25.97
CA VAL A 11 -30.68 5.57 -25.11
C VAL A 11 -30.84 6.72 -24.12
N ALA A 12 -32.09 7.17 -24.03
CA ALA A 12 -32.55 8.37 -23.38
C ALA A 12 -32.59 8.30 -21.85
N ALA A 13 -32.63 9.49 -21.26
CA ALA A 13 -32.75 9.80 -19.84
C ALA A 13 -34.11 9.42 -19.23
N ALA A 14 -34.14 9.14 -17.92
CA ALA A 14 -35.29 9.41 -17.06
C ALA A 14 -34.83 9.74 -15.64
N THR A 15 -35.24 10.93 -15.19
CA THR A 15 -35.04 11.57 -13.89
C THR A 15 -35.89 10.92 -12.80
N PHE A 16 -35.30 10.64 -11.64
CA PHE A 16 -36.03 10.47 -10.37
C PHE A 16 -35.77 11.69 -9.48
N ALA A 17 -36.87 12.32 -9.05
CA ALA A 17 -36.93 13.46 -8.15
C ALA A 17 -37.72 13.11 -6.89
N CYS A 18 -37.45 13.86 -5.82
CA CYS A 18 -38.09 13.90 -4.49
C CYS A 18 -37.83 12.69 -3.57
N GLY A 19 -37.57 12.84 -2.28
CA GLY A 19 -37.51 13.98 -1.35
C GLY A 19 -37.11 13.36 0.01
N GLY A 20 -36.24 13.97 0.81
CA GLY A 20 -36.67 14.91 1.84
C GLY A 20 -36.26 14.40 3.23
N ALA A 21 -35.26 15.06 3.83
CA ALA A 21 -35.00 15.15 5.27
C ALA A 21 -34.78 16.66 5.54
N PRO A 22 -34.99 17.25 6.74
CA PRO A 22 -34.90 16.65 8.08
C PRO A 22 -36.03 17.08 9.04
N LYS A 23 -36.16 16.48 10.24
CA LYS A 23 -36.59 17.16 11.48
C LYS A 23 -36.12 16.39 12.73
N SER A 24 -35.22 16.99 13.50
CA SER A 24 -35.03 16.71 14.93
C SER A 24 -35.99 17.57 15.75
N PRO A 25 -36.42 17.11 16.94
CA PRO A 25 -36.81 18.01 18.02
C PRO A 25 -35.81 17.95 19.17
N VAL A 26 -35.43 19.14 19.62
CA VAL A 26 -34.81 19.46 20.91
C VAL A 26 -35.89 19.43 21.98
N GLU A 27 -35.64 18.78 23.11
CA GLU A 27 -36.43 18.97 24.33
C GLU A 27 -35.49 19.24 25.51
N ALA A 28 -35.83 20.29 26.26
CA ALA A 28 -35.01 20.91 27.28
C ALA A 28 -35.47 20.51 28.69
N ALA A 29 -34.48 20.37 29.58
CA ALA A 29 -34.42 20.78 30.97
C ALA A 29 -35.53 20.36 31.97
N GLN A 30 -35.11 19.73 33.06
CA GLN A 30 -35.66 19.95 34.40
C GLN A 30 -34.56 19.83 35.47
N ALA A 31 -34.54 20.76 36.41
CA ALA A 31 -33.56 20.95 37.48
C ALA A 31 -34.07 20.46 38.84
N GLU A 32 -33.14 19.94 39.66
CA GLU A 32 -32.91 19.99 41.15
C GLU A 32 -34.08 19.98 42.17
N PRO A 33 -33.91 19.52 43.45
CA PRO A 33 -32.86 20.00 44.39
C PRO A 33 -32.27 19.04 45.47
N ALA A 34 -31.11 19.47 46.04
CA ALA A 34 -30.56 19.43 47.43
C ALA A 34 -30.89 18.27 48.41
N ALA A 35 -30.04 17.74 49.32
CA ALA A 35 -28.85 18.20 50.09
C ALA A 35 -28.19 16.93 50.76
N PRO A 36 -27.27 16.96 51.77
CA PRO A 36 -26.37 18.00 52.28
C PRO A 36 -24.88 17.55 52.40
N ILE A 37 -24.01 18.50 52.76
CA ILE A 37 -22.56 18.37 52.96
C ILE A 37 -22.24 17.90 54.39
N GLU A 38 -21.40 16.87 54.56
CA GLU A 38 -20.62 16.68 55.80
C GLU A 38 -19.13 16.40 55.53
N LYS A 39 -18.33 17.30 56.09
CA LYS A 39 -16.96 17.19 56.64
C LYS A 39 -15.86 16.42 55.89
N ILE A 40 -14.88 17.25 55.51
CA ILE A 40 -13.49 17.00 55.15
C ILE A 40 -12.83 15.94 56.05
N ALA A 41 -12.33 14.87 55.44
CA ALA A 41 -11.17 14.12 55.92
C ALA A 41 -10.08 14.19 54.85
N SER A 42 -8.92 14.62 55.31
CA SER A 42 -7.60 14.75 54.68
C SER A 42 -7.38 13.92 53.40
N ARG A 43 -7.06 14.63 52.32
CA ARG A 43 -6.68 14.07 51.02
C ARG A 43 -5.18 13.78 50.98
N GLU A 44 -4.68 13.09 51.99
CA GLU A 44 -3.32 12.52 52.03
C GLU A 44 -3.45 11.15 52.70
N ASP A 45 -2.82 10.13 52.13
CA ASP A 45 -2.78 8.74 52.61
C ASP A 45 -3.97 7.81 52.34
N MET A 46 -4.37 7.65 51.08
CA MET A 46 -4.81 6.34 50.57
C MET A 46 -4.44 6.16 49.09
N LYS A 47 -3.16 5.87 48.82
CA LYS A 47 -2.80 5.25 47.53
C LYS A 47 -3.59 3.97 47.38
N THR A 48 -4.48 3.93 46.39
CA THR A 48 -5.36 2.80 46.11
C THR A 48 -4.53 1.58 45.67
N ALA A 49 -5.09 0.37 45.83
CA ALA A 49 -4.42 -0.85 45.35
C ALA A 49 -4.08 -0.78 43.84
N ALA A 50 -4.87 -0.02 43.07
CA ALA A 50 -4.61 0.25 41.66
C ALA A 50 -3.35 1.12 41.45
N GLU A 51 -3.12 2.14 42.28
CA GLU A 51 -1.93 2.98 42.21
C GLU A 51 -0.65 2.23 42.63
N LYS A 52 -0.75 1.34 43.62
CA LYS A 52 0.37 0.45 43.98
C LYS A 52 0.70 -0.52 42.85
N TRP A 53 -0.30 -1.06 42.16
CA TRP A 53 -0.08 -1.94 41.02
C TRP A 53 0.57 -1.20 39.83
N ALA A 54 0.15 0.05 39.58
CA ALA A 54 0.77 0.90 38.56
C ALA A 54 2.21 1.29 38.88
N GLU A 55 2.53 1.63 40.15
CA GLU A 55 3.92 1.91 40.57
C GLU A 55 4.81 0.66 40.51
N GLU A 56 4.29 -0.53 40.81
CA GLU A 56 5.06 -1.78 40.76
C GLU A 56 5.29 -2.25 39.32
N LYS A 57 4.30 -2.11 38.43
CA LYS A 57 4.49 -2.39 37.00
C LYS A 57 5.47 -1.44 36.33
N SER A 58 5.37 -0.12 36.60
CA SER A 58 6.32 0.86 36.06
C SER A 58 7.76 0.65 36.54
N LYS A 59 7.96 0.24 37.79
CA LYS A 59 9.30 -0.14 38.29
C LYS A 59 9.83 -1.43 37.68
N THR A 60 8.96 -2.39 37.38
CA THR A 60 9.37 -3.65 36.74
C THR A 60 9.71 -3.44 35.25
N GLU A 61 8.96 -2.59 34.54
CA GLU A 61 9.26 -2.23 33.15
C GLU A 61 10.55 -1.39 33.02
N THR A 62 10.82 -0.47 33.95
CA THR A 62 12.08 0.29 33.96
C THR A 62 13.30 -0.55 34.35
N ALA A 63 13.12 -1.64 35.11
CA ALA A 63 14.21 -2.55 35.46
C ALA A 63 14.60 -3.50 34.31
N SER A 64 13.66 -3.89 33.45
CA SER A 64 13.94 -4.75 32.28
C SER A 64 14.55 -4.02 31.08
N VAL A 65 14.65 -2.69 31.09
CA VAL A 65 15.32 -1.89 30.04
C VAL A 65 16.73 -1.46 30.47
N LYS A 66 17.37 -2.16 31.42
CA LYS A 66 18.79 -1.95 31.71
C LYS A 66 19.64 -2.83 30.78
N GLY A 67 19.60 -2.53 29.48
CA GLY A 67 20.26 -3.37 28.47
C GLY A 67 20.24 -2.90 27.02
N LYS A 68 20.08 -1.60 26.72
CA LYS A 68 20.51 -0.99 25.44
C LYS A 68 20.37 0.55 25.52
N SER A 69 21.22 1.21 26.30
CA SER A 69 21.33 2.68 26.20
C SER A 69 22.24 3.01 25.02
N GLY A 70 21.65 3.50 23.92
CA GLY A 70 22.40 4.00 22.77
C GLY A 70 21.61 4.20 21.48
N GLY A 71 20.30 3.94 21.45
CA GLY A 71 19.43 4.26 20.31
C GLY A 71 18.44 5.36 20.68
N ASP A 72 18.22 6.30 19.77
CA ASP A 72 17.11 7.25 19.85
C ASP A 72 15.80 6.46 19.94
N PRO A 73 14.91 6.72 20.93
CA PRO A 73 13.62 6.03 21.05
C PRO A 73 12.67 6.27 19.86
N LEU A 74 13.01 7.17 18.94
CA LEU A 74 12.33 7.37 17.65
C LEU A 74 12.96 6.58 16.49
N ASP A 75 14.12 5.96 16.68
CA ASP A 75 14.83 5.14 15.69
C ASP A 75 14.28 3.70 15.62
N VAL A 76 12.95 3.59 15.67
CA VAL A 76 12.21 2.36 15.33
C VAL A 76 12.01 2.23 13.81
N GLY A 77 12.39 3.26 13.05
CA GLY A 77 12.09 3.40 11.62
C GLY A 77 12.84 2.40 10.74
N ALA A 78 14.15 2.23 10.93
CA ALA A 78 14.97 1.51 9.94
C ALA A 78 14.61 0.02 9.79
N GLU A 79 14.27 -0.66 10.89
CA GLU A 79 13.95 -2.10 10.86
C GLU A 79 12.51 -2.37 10.39
N LEU A 80 11.55 -1.53 10.78
CA LEU A 80 10.17 -1.59 10.30
C LEU A 80 10.02 -1.16 8.84
N ASP A 81 10.76 -0.12 8.42
CA ASP A 81 10.84 0.27 7.01
C ASP A 81 11.51 -0.82 6.17
N ALA A 82 12.52 -1.52 6.68
CA ALA A 82 13.16 -2.61 5.95
C ALA A 82 12.19 -3.75 5.63
N ALA A 83 11.28 -4.10 6.55
CA ALA A 83 10.24 -5.11 6.31
C ALA A 83 9.19 -4.67 5.28
N SER A 84 9.03 -3.37 5.07
CA SER A 84 8.05 -2.80 4.14
C SER A 84 8.57 -2.70 2.70
N VAL A 85 9.86 -2.94 2.48
CA VAL A 85 10.50 -2.82 1.17
C VAL A 85 10.69 -4.20 0.54
N PRO A 86 10.14 -4.46 -0.65
CA PRO A 86 10.15 -5.78 -1.26
C PRO A 86 11.57 -6.21 -1.65
N LYS A 87 11.80 -7.52 -1.63
CA LYS A 87 13.03 -8.11 -2.18
C LYS A 87 12.88 -8.24 -3.69
N VAL A 88 13.80 -7.64 -4.45
CA VAL A 88 13.79 -7.67 -5.92
C VAL A 88 14.89 -8.58 -6.46
N GLU A 89 14.51 -9.56 -7.27
CA GLU A 89 15.42 -10.46 -7.96
C GLU A 89 15.40 -10.18 -9.47
N HIS A 90 16.53 -9.73 -10.01
CA HIS A 90 16.66 -9.36 -11.43
C HIS A 90 17.10 -10.53 -12.29
N THR A 91 16.46 -10.68 -13.45
CA THR A 91 16.96 -11.56 -14.50
C THR A 91 18.16 -10.91 -15.21
N PRO A 92 19.27 -11.63 -15.44
CA PRO A 92 20.42 -11.09 -16.15
C PRO A 92 20.05 -10.57 -17.54
N LYS A 93 20.57 -9.39 -17.92
CA LYS A 93 20.21 -8.71 -19.18
C LYS A 93 20.43 -9.58 -20.44
N LYS A 94 21.40 -10.50 -20.42
CA LYS A 94 21.69 -11.43 -21.52
C LYS A 94 20.58 -12.46 -21.76
N GLU A 95 19.76 -12.73 -20.76
CA GLU A 95 18.65 -13.70 -20.82
C GLU A 95 17.30 -13.02 -21.14
N LEU A 96 17.27 -11.68 -21.18
CA LEU A 96 16.07 -10.93 -21.47
C LEU A 96 15.81 -10.86 -22.96
N ARG A 97 14.56 -11.12 -23.34
CA ARG A 97 14.05 -10.88 -24.69
C ARG A 97 13.58 -9.43 -24.80
N GLY A 98 13.83 -8.80 -25.95
CA GLY A 98 13.30 -7.48 -26.26
C GLY A 98 11.76 -7.48 -26.25
N GLN A 99 11.17 -6.50 -25.58
CA GLN A 99 9.72 -6.32 -25.45
C GLN A 99 9.27 -5.00 -26.08
N SER A 100 7.97 -4.89 -26.35
CA SER A 100 7.31 -3.66 -26.76
C SER A 100 5.95 -3.54 -26.07
N ARG A 101 5.36 -2.33 -26.07
CA ARG A 101 4.01 -2.13 -25.54
C ARG A 101 2.99 -3.05 -26.20
N ALA A 102 3.02 -3.13 -27.54
CA ALA A 102 2.14 -4.00 -28.30
C ALA A 102 2.29 -5.49 -27.92
N ALA A 103 3.50 -5.93 -27.55
CA ALA A 103 3.72 -7.29 -27.08
C ALA A 103 3.01 -7.56 -25.74
N PHE A 104 2.98 -6.58 -24.83
CA PHE A 104 2.25 -6.68 -23.57
C PHE A 104 0.74 -6.70 -23.79
N ASP A 105 0.20 -5.81 -24.62
CA ASP A 105 -1.23 -5.77 -24.92
C ASP A 105 -1.70 -7.10 -25.56
N ALA A 106 -0.88 -7.70 -26.43
CA ALA A 106 -1.16 -9.03 -26.99
C ALA A 106 -1.07 -10.16 -25.95
N ALA A 107 -0.15 -10.06 -24.98
CA ALA A 107 0.02 -11.06 -23.93
C ALA A 107 -1.14 -11.09 -22.94
N MET A 108 -1.84 -9.96 -22.73
CA MET A 108 -3.05 -9.90 -21.90
C MET A 108 -4.13 -10.90 -22.34
N GLY A 109 -4.25 -11.15 -23.65
CA GLY A 109 -5.22 -12.13 -24.17
C GLY A 109 -4.91 -13.57 -23.75
N VAL A 110 -3.62 -13.90 -23.56
CA VAL A 110 -3.18 -15.25 -23.17
C VAL A 110 -3.41 -15.48 -21.68
N VAL A 111 -3.21 -14.46 -20.85
CA VAL A 111 -3.46 -14.52 -19.40
C VAL A 111 -4.93 -14.77 -19.09
N LYS A 112 -5.86 -14.19 -19.86
CA LYS A 112 -7.31 -14.41 -19.68
C LYS A 112 -7.73 -15.89 -19.82
N GLN A 113 -6.90 -16.71 -20.46
CA GLN A 113 -7.13 -18.15 -20.62
C GLN A 113 -6.44 -18.97 -19.52
N ALA A 114 -5.78 -18.32 -18.56
CA ALA A 114 -5.12 -18.99 -17.45
C ALA A 114 -6.12 -19.41 -16.37
N LYS A 115 -5.89 -20.59 -15.80
CA LYS A 115 -6.73 -21.12 -14.70
C LYS A 115 -6.16 -20.80 -13.32
N THR A 116 -4.85 -20.53 -13.24
CA THR A 116 -4.13 -20.24 -12.01
C THR A 116 -3.07 -19.17 -12.27
N VAL A 117 -2.53 -18.57 -11.19
CA VAL A 117 -1.43 -17.59 -11.27
C VAL A 117 -0.18 -18.20 -11.90
N ASP A 118 0.16 -19.45 -11.55
CA ASP A 118 1.31 -20.13 -12.12
C ASP A 118 1.13 -20.49 -13.60
N ASP A 119 -0.09 -20.86 -14.01
CA ASP A 119 -0.44 -21.05 -15.42
C ASP A 119 -0.34 -19.73 -16.21
N ALA A 120 -0.81 -18.61 -15.62
CA ALA A 120 -0.64 -17.28 -16.20
C ALA A 120 0.84 -16.92 -16.35
N ALA A 121 1.64 -17.16 -15.30
CA ALA A 121 3.08 -16.92 -15.33
C ALA A 121 3.77 -17.76 -16.41
N ALA A 122 3.45 -19.06 -16.51
CA ALA A 122 4.01 -19.95 -17.52
C ALA A 122 3.66 -19.49 -18.94
N LYS A 123 2.41 -19.07 -19.17
CA LYS A 123 1.95 -18.52 -20.46
C LYS A 123 2.66 -17.23 -20.83
N LEU A 124 2.82 -16.31 -19.88
CA LEU A 124 3.57 -15.07 -20.08
C LEU A 124 5.04 -15.35 -20.36
N VAL A 125 5.68 -16.28 -19.63
CA VAL A 125 7.07 -16.68 -19.88
C VAL A 125 7.24 -17.33 -21.25
N ALA A 126 6.31 -18.18 -21.68
CA ALA A 126 6.35 -18.77 -23.02
C ALA A 126 6.25 -17.70 -24.11
N ARG A 127 5.44 -16.65 -23.89
CA ARG A 127 5.19 -15.60 -24.89
C ARG A 127 6.29 -14.53 -24.92
N LEU A 128 6.63 -14.00 -23.74
CA LEU A 128 7.50 -12.85 -23.56
C LEU A 128 8.93 -13.27 -23.16
N GLY A 129 9.14 -14.46 -22.64
CA GLY A 129 10.41 -14.87 -22.02
C GLY A 129 10.42 -14.55 -20.52
N LYS A 130 11.59 -14.68 -19.89
CA LYS A 130 11.74 -14.45 -18.44
C LYS A 130 11.32 -13.00 -18.06
N PRO A 131 10.70 -12.81 -16.89
CA PRO A 131 10.41 -11.48 -16.37
C PRO A 131 11.70 -10.68 -16.19
N THR A 132 11.61 -9.36 -16.27
CA THR A 132 12.74 -8.46 -16.01
C THR A 132 13.18 -8.53 -14.55
N TRP A 133 12.21 -8.59 -13.63
CA TRP A 133 12.46 -8.90 -12.22
C TRP A 133 11.25 -9.56 -11.56
N ILE A 134 11.48 -10.08 -10.36
CA ILE A 134 10.48 -10.68 -9.49
C ILE A 134 10.56 -10.00 -8.11
N GLU A 135 9.42 -9.57 -7.59
CA GLU A 135 9.27 -8.99 -6.24
C GLU A 135 8.74 -10.06 -5.29
N ASP A 136 9.44 -10.24 -4.16
CA ASP A 136 9.14 -11.21 -3.09
C ASP A 136 8.91 -12.65 -3.59
N GLY A 137 9.54 -12.99 -4.72
CA GLY A 137 9.42 -14.29 -5.38
C GLY A 137 8.06 -14.56 -6.03
N ARG A 138 7.12 -13.61 -6.05
CA ARG A 138 5.73 -13.84 -6.48
C ARG A 138 5.26 -12.90 -7.58
N LYS A 139 5.48 -11.59 -7.41
CA LYS A 139 5.06 -10.59 -8.39
C LYS A 139 6.09 -10.50 -9.50
N ARG A 140 5.66 -10.70 -10.74
CA ARG A 140 6.54 -10.82 -11.91
C ARG A 140 6.34 -9.63 -12.82
N VAL A 141 7.42 -8.97 -13.21
CA VAL A 141 7.36 -7.74 -14.00
C VAL A 141 8.19 -7.88 -15.28
N TRP A 142 7.57 -7.57 -16.41
CA TRP A 142 8.25 -7.45 -17.70
C TRP A 142 8.29 -5.98 -18.11
N VAL A 143 9.44 -5.50 -18.58
CA VAL A 143 9.61 -4.09 -18.97
C VAL A 143 10.00 -3.94 -20.43
N ALA A 144 9.32 -3.02 -21.11
CA ALA A 144 9.65 -2.51 -22.42
C ALA A 144 10.01 -1.02 -22.29
N LYS A 145 11.25 -0.65 -22.60
CA LYS A 145 11.67 0.75 -22.61
C LYS A 145 11.38 1.35 -23.98
N ASP A 146 10.67 2.47 -24.00
CA ASP A 146 10.44 3.26 -25.21
C ASP A 146 10.60 4.74 -24.89
N ARG A 147 11.44 5.43 -25.66
CA ARG A 147 11.88 6.83 -25.54
C ARG A 147 11.25 7.64 -24.39
N GLY A 148 11.99 7.82 -23.30
CA GLY A 148 11.59 8.64 -22.15
C GLY A 148 10.53 8.00 -21.26
N GLN A 149 10.03 6.82 -21.61
CA GLN A 149 9.04 6.05 -20.86
C GLN A 149 9.47 4.58 -20.74
N CYS A 150 8.82 3.87 -19.84
CA CYS A 150 8.77 2.43 -19.86
C CYS A 150 7.34 1.95 -19.71
N HIS A 151 7.02 0.93 -20.48
CA HIS A 151 5.81 0.14 -20.29
C HIS A 151 6.18 -1.08 -19.47
N ARG A 152 5.28 -1.50 -18.60
CA ARG A 152 5.46 -2.73 -17.86
C ARG A 152 4.20 -3.56 -17.86
N LEU A 153 4.38 -4.86 -17.98
CA LEU A 153 3.34 -5.83 -17.66
C LEU A 153 3.65 -6.38 -16.28
N VAL A 154 2.70 -6.26 -15.36
CA VAL A 154 2.81 -6.73 -13.99
C VAL A 154 1.83 -7.88 -13.83
N LEU A 155 2.32 -9.04 -13.40
CA LEU A 155 1.52 -10.13 -12.87
C LEU A 155 1.72 -10.16 -11.35
N ASP A 156 0.71 -9.76 -10.59
CA ASP A 156 0.76 -9.77 -9.14
C ASP A 156 0.52 -11.19 -8.59
N SER A 157 0.82 -11.36 -7.31
CA SER A 157 0.68 -12.58 -6.54
C SER A 157 -0.76 -13.08 -6.40
N ASP A 158 -1.74 -12.18 -6.52
CA ASP A 158 -3.18 -12.50 -6.52
C ASP A 158 -3.70 -12.93 -7.90
N GLY A 159 -2.86 -12.89 -8.93
CA GLY A 159 -3.21 -13.21 -10.31
C GLY A 159 -3.75 -12.04 -11.13
N SER A 160 -3.84 -10.86 -10.55
CA SER A 160 -4.13 -9.65 -11.31
C SER A 160 -3.01 -9.37 -12.31
N VAL A 161 -3.40 -8.91 -13.50
CA VAL A 161 -2.46 -8.51 -14.54
C VAL A 161 -2.84 -7.15 -15.09
N GLU A 162 -1.84 -6.28 -15.16
CA GLU A 162 -1.99 -4.92 -15.66
C GLU A 162 -0.82 -4.52 -16.55
N VAL A 163 -1.09 -3.55 -17.43
CA VAL A 163 -0.07 -2.90 -18.24
C VAL A 163 0.00 -1.44 -17.85
N GLU A 164 1.08 -1.05 -17.19
CA GLU A 164 1.30 0.32 -16.75
C GLU A 164 2.29 1.04 -17.68
N THR A 165 2.26 2.36 -17.67
CA THR A 165 3.27 3.22 -18.30
C THR A 165 3.81 4.18 -17.24
N ALA A 166 5.13 4.34 -17.22
CA ALA A 166 5.81 5.25 -16.30
C ALA A 166 6.90 6.06 -17.02
N GLY A 167 7.25 7.20 -16.45
CA GLY A 167 8.37 8.00 -16.92
C GLY A 167 9.70 7.29 -16.67
N ALA A 168 10.70 7.49 -17.54
CA ALA A 168 12.03 6.89 -17.37
C ALA A 168 12.73 7.33 -16.07
N GLU A 169 12.47 8.57 -15.63
CA GLU A 169 13.04 9.18 -14.43
C GLU A 169 12.08 9.14 -13.22
N GLU A 170 10.92 8.48 -13.35
CA GLU A 170 9.95 8.37 -12.26
C GLU A 170 10.52 7.50 -11.13
N TRP A 171 10.23 7.88 -9.88
CA TRP A 171 10.52 7.08 -8.70
C TRP A 171 9.24 6.95 -7.88
N ARG A 172 8.82 5.71 -7.61
CA ARG A 172 7.61 5.42 -6.84
C ARG A 172 7.97 5.21 -5.38
N MET A 173 7.30 5.93 -4.49
CA MET A 173 7.44 5.75 -3.05
C MET A 173 6.97 4.34 -2.66
N LEU A 174 7.82 3.60 -1.95
CA LEU A 174 7.49 2.31 -1.33
C LEU A 174 7.23 2.48 0.16
N SER A 175 8.08 3.24 0.84
CA SER A 175 7.96 3.61 2.25
C SER A 175 8.49 5.03 2.46
N ALA A 176 8.45 5.55 3.69
CA ALA A 176 8.98 6.88 4.00
C ALA A 176 10.46 7.04 3.60
N LEU A 177 11.21 5.94 3.59
CA LEU A 177 12.66 5.90 3.35
C LEU A 177 13.04 5.10 2.11
N ALA A 178 12.10 4.70 1.25
CA ALA A 178 12.40 3.87 0.11
C ALA A 178 11.59 4.24 -1.13
N GLN A 179 12.28 4.24 -2.26
CA GLN A 179 11.70 4.48 -3.58
C GLN A 179 12.15 3.42 -4.57
N GLN A 180 11.29 3.09 -5.53
CA GLN A 180 11.60 2.14 -6.59
C GLN A 180 11.50 2.79 -7.97
N SER A 181 12.47 2.50 -8.83
CA SER A 181 12.38 2.86 -10.24
C SER A 181 11.44 1.89 -10.96
N PRO A 182 10.39 2.39 -11.61
CA PRO A 182 9.45 1.59 -12.37
C PRO A 182 10.06 0.95 -13.63
N CYS A 183 11.18 1.47 -14.11
CA CYS A 183 11.78 1.05 -15.38
C CYS A 183 12.97 0.11 -15.20
N THR A 184 13.52 0.03 -14.00
CA THR A 184 14.66 -0.85 -13.68
C THR A 184 14.35 -1.81 -12.55
N GLY A 185 13.36 -1.53 -11.70
CA GLY A 185 13.10 -2.27 -10.46
C GLY A 185 14.06 -1.92 -9.33
N GLU A 186 15.01 -1.01 -9.58
CA GLU A 186 16.02 -0.57 -8.60
C GLU A 186 15.35 0.12 -7.40
N ILE A 187 15.82 -0.19 -6.20
CA ILE A 187 15.33 0.42 -4.97
C ILE A 187 16.42 1.32 -4.37
N LYS A 188 16.10 2.59 -4.18
CA LYS A 188 16.90 3.55 -3.40
C LYS A 188 16.35 3.62 -1.98
N ARG A 189 17.25 3.60 -0.99
CA ARG A 189 16.92 3.73 0.43
C ARG A 189 17.55 5.00 1.00
N GLY A 190 16.86 5.70 1.88
CA GLY A 190 17.30 6.92 2.56
C GLY A 190 16.19 7.97 2.71
N VAL A 191 16.36 8.91 3.64
CA VAL A 191 15.47 10.07 3.80
C VAL A 191 15.66 10.99 2.58
N PRO A 192 14.60 11.43 1.88
CA PRO A 192 14.73 12.44 0.83
C PRO A 192 15.41 13.70 1.41
N GLY A 193 16.68 13.95 1.02
CA GLY A 193 17.45 15.12 1.44
C GLY A 193 18.56 14.90 2.47
N SER A 194 18.74 13.69 3.03
CA SER A 194 19.93 13.37 3.83
C SER A 194 21.08 12.95 2.91
N LYS A 195 22.10 13.80 2.76
CA LYS A 195 23.41 13.45 2.17
C LYS A 195 24.41 13.17 3.29
#